data_AF-A0A4W3IPY9-F1
#
_entry.id   AF-A0A4W3IPY9-F1
#
_cell.length_a   1.000
_cell.length_b   1.000
_cell.length_c   1.000
_cell.angle_alpha   90.00
_cell.angle_beta   90.00
_cell.angle_gamma   90.00
#
_symmetry.space_group_name_H-M   'P 1'
#
loop_
_entity.id
_entity.type
_entity.pdbx_description
1 polymer ?
#
loop_
_entity_poly.entity_id
_entity_poly.type
_entity_poly.pdbx_seq_one_letter_code
_entity_poly.pdbx_strand_id
1 'polypeptide(L)'
;CCSCCCRCCRPMLLSAVGDALGYRNARWEFCESGEQIHSELEGLGCLGNIHVCLPHWPVSDDTVLHLASAQALNTGKDGDALLHEFAAQYVEAMKDMKGRKPGPTSILGTSQLTPGEPLGFQIPFNPKGVGCGAAMRSMCIGLRYPRPEQLPHLVRVSIDSGRMTPNHPTGYLGALASALFNSNAVQGRPLREWGFSFLQTLPLALDSITSSGRDVPENLAAWNYFPEKWELTISRWYLKQRGLEAGSGGPRFPPVFGPPERDVEYRTFSLDGWAGRSGHDAPMIAYDALLGAGASWEELCSRAAFHGGDSDSTAVISLEYWDRLVQAARQLHQSAWE
;
A
#
# COMPACT_ATOMS: atom_id res chain seq x y z
N CYS A 1 3.34 -7.53 27.99
CA CYS A 1 4.18 -7.48 26.77
C CYS A 1 3.69 -8.42 25.64
N CYS A 2 3.20 -9.64 25.90
CA CYS A 2 2.80 -10.57 24.83
C CYS A 2 1.63 -10.09 23.94
N SER A 3 0.63 -9.37 24.48
CA SER A 3 -0.52 -8.91 23.69
C SER A 3 -0.21 -7.81 22.69
N CYS A 4 0.69 -6.86 23.00
CA CYS A 4 1.14 -5.84 22.04
C CYS A 4 2.08 -6.43 20.96
N CYS A 5 2.91 -7.41 21.31
CA CYS A 5 3.82 -8.03 20.35
C CYS A 5 3.05 -8.81 19.26
N CYS A 6 2.08 -9.65 19.67
CA CYS A 6 1.20 -10.36 18.73
C CYS A 6 0.40 -9.42 17.81
N ARG A 7 0.06 -8.22 18.32
CA ARG A 7 -0.70 -7.20 17.60
C ARG A 7 0.08 -6.55 16.44
N CYS A 8 1.41 -6.45 16.52
CA CYS A 8 2.23 -5.91 15.42
C CYS A 8 2.82 -6.99 14.51
N CYS A 9 3.09 -8.20 15.04
CA CYS A 9 3.67 -9.29 14.24
C CYS A 9 2.69 -9.87 13.21
N ARG A 10 1.40 -9.99 13.54
CA ARG A 10 0.42 -10.63 12.67
C ARG A 10 0.10 -9.83 11.39
N PRO A 11 -0.08 -8.49 11.43
CA PRO A 11 -0.19 -7.67 10.22
C PRO A 11 0.99 -7.86 9.25
N MET A 12 2.23 -7.74 9.74
CA MET A 12 3.43 -7.91 8.91
C MET A 12 3.52 -9.31 8.28
N LEU A 13 3.13 -10.35 9.01
CA LEU A 13 3.12 -11.71 8.47
C LEU A 13 2.07 -11.89 7.37
N LEU A 14 0.84 -11.37 7.58
CA LEU A 14 -0.21 -11.47 6.57
C LEU A 14 0.10 -10.64 5.33
N SER A 15 0.76 -9.49 5.50
CA SER A 15 1.32 -8.70 4.40
C SER A 15 2.24 -9.56 3.53
N ALA A 16 3.23 -10.23 4.14
CA ALA A 16 4.15 -11.11 3.42
C ALA A 16 3.48 -12.35 2.80
N VAL A 17 2.44 -12.90 3.44
CA VAL A 17 1.61 -13.95 2.84
C VAL A 17 0.89 -13.44 1.60
N GLY A 18 0.38 -12.20 1.64
CA GLY A 18 -0.30 -11.59 0.50
C GLY A 18 0.61 -11.38 -0.69
N ASP A 19 1.78 -10.78 -0.46
CA ASP A 19 2.85 -10.69 -1.45
C ASP A 19 3.11 -12.08 -2.08
N ALA A 20 3.50 -13.07 -1.27
CA ALA A 20 3.87 -14.38 -1.80
C ALA A 20 2.72 -15.06 -2.58
N LEU A 21 1.47 -14.87 -2.15
CA LEU A 21 0.29 -15.38 -2.84
C LEU A 21 0.08 -14.68 -4.20
N GLY A 22 0.16 -13.36 -4.27
CA GLY A 22 0.01 -12.61 -5.53
C GLY A 22 1.20 -12.80 -6.48
N TYR A 23 2.40 -12.95 -5.93
CA TYR A 23 3.62 -13.10 -6.71
C TYR A 23 3.72 -14.50 -7.34
N ARG A 24 3.56 -15.54 -6.51
CA ARG A 24 3.78 -16.96 -6.85
C ARG A 24 5.02 -17.16 -7.74
N ASN A 25 6.16 -16.68 -7.26
CA ASN A 25 7.44 -16.74 -7.98
C ASN A 25 7.35 -16.15 -9.40
N ALA A 26 6.78 -14.94 -9.51
CA ALA A 26 6.53 -14.21 -10.76
C ALA A 26 5.51 -14.88 -11.73
N ARG A 27 4.87 -16.00 -11.36
CA ARG A 27 3.93 -16.65 -12.27
C ARG A 27 2.59 -15.92 -12.34
N TRP A 28 2.13 -15.35 -11.23
CA TRP A 28 0.81 -14.70 -11.16
C TRP A 28 0.89 -13.19 -11.30
N GLU A 29 1.90 -12.53 -10.73
CA GLU A 29 2.16 -11.09 -10.94
C GLU A 29 2.17 -10.69 -12.43
N PHE A 30 2.81 -11.49 -13.30
CA PHE A 30 2.91 -11.22 -14.73
C PHE A 30 1.83 -11.92 -15.58
N CYS A 31 0.80 -12.48 -14.95
CA CYS A 31 -0.36 -13.03 -15.65
C CYS A 31 -1.45 -11.95 -15.75
N GLU A 32 -1.65 -11.39 -16.94
CA GLU A 32 -2.64 -10.31 -17.18
C GLU A 32 -4.11 -10.79 -17.18
N SER A 33 -4.41 -11.97 -16.63
CA SER A 33 -5.76 -12.54 -16.58
C SER A 33 -6.05 -13.12 -15.20
N GLY A 34 -6.85 -12.40 -14.42
CA GLY A 34 -7.42 -12.86 -13.16
C GLY A 34 -8.24 -14.13 -13.34
N GLU A 35 -8.98 -14.27 -14.44
CA GLU A 35 -9.69 -15.52 -14.76
C GLU A 35 -8.74 -16.72 -14.86
N GLN A 36 -7.61 -16.57 -15.56
CA GLN A 36 -6.60 -17.61 -15.66
C GLN A 36 -5.96 -17.91 -14.29
N ILE A 37 -5.63 -16.89 -13.49
CA ILE A 37 -5.07 -17.06 -12.15
C ILE A 37 -6.05 -17.86 -11.27
N HIS A 38 -7.33 -17.53 -11.33
CA HIS A 38 -8.39 -18.24 -10.61
C HIS A 38 -8.55 -19.70 -11.08
N SER A 39 -8.50 -19.95 -12.39
CA SER A 39 -8.52 -21.31 -12.94
C SER A 39 -7.31 -22.15 -12.48
N GLU A 40 -6.11 -21.55 -12.44
CA GLU A 40 -4.92 -22.22 -11.89
C GLU A 40 -5.05 -22.47 -10.39
N LEU A 41 -5.60 -21.52 -9.63
CA LEU A 41 -5.85 -21.66 -8.19
C LEU A 41 -6.79 -22.83 -7.90
N GLU A 42 -7.86 -22.99 -8.68
CA GLU A 42 -8.76 -24.16 -8.60
C GLU A 42 -8.01 -25.47 -8.88
N GLY A 43 -7.15 -25.48 -9.90
CA GLY A 43 -6.29 -26.62 -10.22
C GLY A 43 -5.30 -27.01 -9.10
N LEU A 44 -4.98 -26.07 -8.20
CA LEU A 44 -4.17 -26.31 -6.99
C LEU A 44 -4.99 -26.77 -5.77
N GLY A 45 -6.31 -26.92 -5.91
CA GLY A 45 -7.21 -27.26 -4.81
C GLY A 45 -7.72 -26.06 -4.01
N CYS A 46 -7.76 -24.87 -4.64
CA CYS A 46 -8.19 -23.61 -4.05
C CYS A 46 -7.28 -23.08 -2.92
N LEU A 47 -7.58 -21.88 -2.42
CA LEU A 47 -6.74 -21.18 -1.43
C LEU A 47 -6.50 -22.00 -0.15
N GLY A 48 -7.51 -22.74 0.32
CA GLY A 48 -7.41 -23.56 1.53
C GLY A 48 -6.37 -24.69 1.44
N ASN A 49 -5.95 -25.07 0.23
CA ASN A 49 -4.94 -26.09 -0.01
C ASN A 49 -3.55 -25.50 -0.33
N ILE A 50 -3.41 -24.17 -0.33
CA ILE A 50 -2.12 -23.52 -0.55
C ILE A 50 -1.31 -23.51 0.76
N HIS A 51 -0.10 -24.06 0.67
CA HIS A 51 0.95 -23.87 1.67
C HIS A 51 2.00 -22.90 1.12
N VAL A 52 2.02 -21.69 1.67
CA VAL A 52 2.99 -20.65 1.30
C VAL A 52 4.37 -21.04 1.83
N CYS A 53 5.19 -21.65 0.98
CA CYS A 53 6.55 -22.06 1.29
C CYS A 53 7.47 -22.02 0.07
N LEU A 54 8.78 -21.91 0.34
CA LEU A 54 9.81 -22.03 -0.70
C LEU A 54 9.87 -23.47 -1.25
N PRO A 55 10.22 -23.63 -2.54
CA PRO A 55 10.62 -22.59 -3.48
C PRO A 55 9.45 -21.96 -4.26
N HIS A 56 8.22 -22.42 -4.06
CA HIS A 56 7.08 -22.08 -4.93
C HIS A 56 6.43 -20.73 -4.62
N TRP A 57 6.51 -20.31 -3.36
CA TRP A 57 5.89 -19.09 -2.86
C TRP A 57 6.93 -18.23 -2.13
N PRO A 58 7.98 -17.76 -2.82
CA PRO A 58 8.85 -16.72 -2.27
C PRO A 58 8.06 -15.41 -2.17
N VAL A 59 8.50 -14.52 -1.28
CA VAL A 59 8.09 -13.11 -1.30
C VAL A 59 8.83 -12.32 -2.39
N SER A 60 8.22 -11.28 -2.92
CA SER A 60 8.76 -10.35 -3.92
C SER A 60 9.62 -9.25 -3.24
N ASP A 61 9.93 -8.18 -3.97
CA ASP A 61 10.59 -7.00 -3.41
C ASP A 61 9.69 -6.22 -2.44
N ASP A 62 8.38 -6.39 -2.53
CA ASP A 62 7.38 -5.80 -1.64
C ASP A 62 7.71 -6.05 -0.17
N THR A 63 7.71 -7.33 0.24
CA THR A 63 8.02 -7.71 1.62
C THR A 63 9.44 -7.32 2.02
N VAL A 64 10.41 -7.46 1.11
CA VAL A 64 11.81 -7.14 1.39
C VAL A 64 11.96 -5.66 1.75
N LEU A 65 11.35 -4.77 0.97
CA LEU A 65 11.39 -3.32 1.22
C LEU A 65 10.48 -2.91 2.38
N HIS A 66 9.36 -3.60 2.61
CA HIS A 66 8.50 -3.36 3.78
C HIS A 66 9.18 -3.75 5.09
N LEU A 67 9.92 -4.86 5.12
CA LEU A 67 10.78 -5.24 6.25
C LEU A 67 11.88 -4.21 6.48
N ALA A 68 12.50 -3.68 5.42
CA ALA A 68 13.50 -2.62 5.52
C ALA A 68 12.92 -1.35 6.20
N SER A 69 11.70 -0.94 5.82
CA SER A 69 10.97 0.14 6.50
C SER A 69 10.75 -0.16 7.98
N ALA A 70 10.29 -1.37 8.31
CA ALA A 70 10.02 -1.77 9.68
C ALA A 70 11.31 -1.81 10.53
N GLN A 71 12.42 -2.29 9.96
CA GLN A 71 13.74 -2.29 10.60
C GLN A 71 14.22 -0.87 10.90
N ALA A 72 14.03 0.07 9.95
CA ALA A 72 14.40 1.46 10.17
C ALA A 72 13.60 2.10 11.32
N LEU A 73 12.28 1.90 11.32
CA LEU A 73 11.40 2.37 12.40
C LEU A 73 11.73 1.75 13.77
N ASN A 74 12.21 0.51 13.79
CA ASN A 74 12.54 -0.21 15.03
C ASN A 74 13.82 0.31 15.71
N THR A 75 14.63 1.13 15.05
CA THR A 75 15.82 1.74 15.67
C THR A 75 15.48 2.76 16.76
N GLY A 76 14.24 3.26 16.79
CA GLY A 76 13.79 4.28 17.74
C GLY A 76 14.29 5.69 17.42
N LYS A 77 15.03 5.88 16.32
CA LYS A 77 15.46 7.20 15.82
C LYS A 77 14.27 8.03 15.32
N ASP A 78 14.47 9.34 15.23
CA ASP A 78 13.52 10.31 14.70
C ASP A 78 14.20 11.32 13.77
N GLY A 79 13.39 12.21 13.16
CA GLY A 79 13.86 13.24 12.23
C GLY A 79 14.75 12.71 11.12
N ASP A 80 15.79 13.47 10.77
CA ASP A 80 16.74 13.11 9.71
C ASP A 80 17.53 11.83 10.04
N ALA A 81 17.76 11.53 11.32
CA ALA A 81 18.45 10.31 11.73
C ALA A 81 17.63 9.06 11.38
N LEU A 82 16.30 9.13 11.50
CA LEU A 82 15.41 8.08 11.02
C LEU A 82 15.40 7.99 9.49
N LEU A 83 15.41 9.12 8.78
CA LEU A 83 15.43 9.12 7.31
C LEU A 83 16.74 8.52 6.76
N HIS A 84 17.87 8.78 7.41
CA HIS A 84 19.12 8.09 7.11
C HIS A 84 19.05 6.58 7.35
N GLU A 85 18.36 6.15 8.40
CA GLU A 85 18.14 4.73 8.65
C GLU A 85 17.28 4.08 7.55
N PHE A 86 16.18 4.72 7.14
CA PHE A 86 15.39 4.24 5.99
C PHE A 86 16.26 4.08 4.75
N ALA A 87 17.07 5.08 4.42
CA ALA A 87 17.95 5.03 3.26
C ALA A 87 18.97 3.87 3.37
N ALA A 88 19.57 3.68 4.55
CA ALA A 88 20.50 2.57 4.80
C ALA A 88 19.83 1.20 4.64
N GLN A 89 18.64 1.03 5.23
CA GLN A 89 17.90 -0.22 5.15
C GLN A 89 17.44 -0.52 3.71
N TYR A 90 16.99 0.49 2.96
CA TYR A 90 16.62 0.29 1.55
C TYR A 90 17.81 -0.11 0.68
N VAL A 91 18.98 0.53 0.85
CA VAL A 91 20.20 0.15 0.12
C VAL A 91 20.63 -1.28 0.46
N GLU A 92 20.55 -1.66 1.75
CA GLU A 92 20.89 -3.03 2.18
C GLU A 92 19.93 -4.05 1.59
N ALA A 93 18.62 -3.76 1.62
CA ALA A 93 17.56 -4.63 1.12
C ALA A 93 17.71 -4.96 -0.37
N MET A 94 18.25 -4.03 -1.18
CA MET A 94 18.49 -4.26 -2.61
C MET A 94 19.46 -5.43 -2.90
N LYS A 95 20.25 -5.88 -1.91
CA LYS A 95 21.12 -7.06 -2.04
C LYS A 95 20.35 -8.38 -2.06
N ASP A 96 19.10 -8.40 -1.60
CA ASP A 96 18.23 -9.59 -1.57
C ASP A 96 17.19 -9.62 -2.69
N MET A 97 17.46 -8.96 -3.83
CA MET A 97 16.46 -8.84 -4.91
C MET A 97 16.48 -9.96 -5.97
N LYS A 98 17.35 -10.96 -5.80
CA LYS A 98 17.50 -12.04 -6.77
C LYS A 98 16.21 -12.85 -6.88
N GLY A 99 15.55 -12.77 -8.04
CA GLY A 99 14.30 -13.49 -8.28
C GLY A 99 13.08 -12.87 -7.60
N ARG A 100 13.15 -11.57 -7.23
CA ARG A 100 12.08 -10.83 -6.55
C ARG A 100 11.52 -9.63 -7.33
N LYS A 101 12.03 -9.41 -8.54
CA LYS A 101 11.47 -8.48 -9.55
C LYS A 101 11.31 -7.01 -9.11
N PRO A 102 12.33 -6.39 -8.47
CA PRO A 102 12.20 -5.02 -8.00
C PRO A 102 11.81 -4.01 -9.08
N GLY A 103 10.88 -3.13 -8.74
CA GLY A 103 10.38 -2.09 -9.64
C GLY A 103 11.49 -1.12 -10.12
N PRO A 104 11.43 -0.62 -11.37
CA PRO A 104 12.46 0.27 -11.93
C PRO A 104 12.70 1.54 -11.11
N THR A 105 11.65 2.15 -10.56
CA THR A 105 11.76 3.35 -9.72
C THR A 105 12.43 3.04 -8.38
N SER A 106 12.18 1.86 -7.80
CA SER A 106 12.84 1.39 -6.57
C SER A 106 14.34 1.16 -6.82
N ILE A 107 14.70 0.49 -7.92
CA ILE A 107 16.10 0.29 -8.31
C ILE A 107 16.81 1.64 -8.52
N LEU A 108 16.23 2.52 -9.33
CA LEU A 108 16.86 3.81 -9.64
C LEU A 108 17.03 4.67 -8.38
N GLY A 109 15.97 4.81 -7.59
CA GLY A 109 16.00 5.63 -6.39
C GLY A 109 17.01 5.13 -5.35
N THR A 110 17.00 3.83 -5.06
CA THR A 110 17.96 3.25 -4.10
C THR A 110 19.41 3.39 -4.55
N SER A 111 19.68 3.32 -5.86
CA SER A 111 21.04 3.52 -6.40
C SER A 111 21.58 4.94 -6.24
N GLN A 112 20.71 5.92 -5.97
CA GLN A 112 21.07 7.33 -5.77
C GLN A 112 21.22 7.72 -4.29
N LEU A 113 20.84 6.84 -3.36
CA LEU A 113 20.96 7.10 -1.93
C LEU A 113 22.42 6.96 -1.49
N THR A 114 22.85 7.84 -0.59
CA THR A 114 24.17 7.85 0.05
C THR A 114 24.03 7.95 1.57
N PRO A 115 23.54 6.88 2.25
CA PRO A 115 23.29 6.91 3.69
C PRO A 115 24.56 7.27 4.47
N GLY A 116 24.47 8.25 5.38
CA GLY A 116 25.60 8.77 6.16
C GLY A 116 26.13 10.12 5.69
N GLU A 117 25.94 10.48 4.43
CA GLU A 117 26.24 11.82 3.91
C GLU A 117 25.11 12.80 4.25
N PRO A 118 25.38 14.10 4.48
CA PRO A 118 24.32 15.09 4.71
C PRO A 118 23.26 15.08 3.61
N LEU A 119 22.00 14.88 4.00
CA LEU A 119 20.86 14.73 3.08
C LEU A 119 20.99 13.56 2.08
N GLY A 120 21.86 12.59 2.31
CA GLY A 120 22.06 11.41 1.45
C GLY A 120 20.86 10.45 1.36
N PHE A 121 19.75 10.76 2.05
CA PHE A 121 18.46 10.11 1.85
C PHE A 121 17.58 10.81 0.78
N GLN A 122 18.05 11.93 0.21
CA GLN A 122 17.31 12.69 -0.79
C GLN A 122 17.78 12.35 -2.20
N ILE A 123 16.82 12.23 -3.11
CA ILE A 123 17.03 12.05 -4.54
C ILE A 123 16.31 13.16 -5.33
N PRO A 124 16.72 13.49 -6.57
CA PRO A 124 16.02 14.50 -7.37
C PRO A 124 14.56 14.14 -7.65
N PHE A 125 13.73 15.13 -7.97
CA PHE A 125 12.38 14.87 -8.50
C PHE A 125 12.45 14.04 -9.79
N ASN A 126 11.52 13.10 -9.95
CA ASN A 126 11.44 12.26 -11.14
C ASN A 126 10.02 12.30 -11.74
N PRO A 127 9.81 12.89 -12.93
CA PRO A 127 8.49 12.96 -13.56
C PRO A 127 7.91 11.58 -13.92
N LYS A 128 8.74 10.54 -13.96
CA LYS A 128 8.32 9.14 -14.19
C LYS A 128 8.26 8.32 -12.90
N GLY A 129 8.52 8.93 -11.74
CA GLY A 129 8.58 8.27 -10.45
C GLY A 129 7.21 7.94 -9.87
N VAL A 130 6.30 7.36 -10.65
CA VAL A 130 4.88 7.18 -10.27
C VAL A 130 4.54 5.84 -9.64
N GLY A 131 5.48 4.90 -9.60
CA GLY A 131 5.26 3.50 -9.21
C GLY A 131 4.80 3.28 -7.75
N CYS A 132 4.18 2.13 -7.51
CA CYS A 132 3.69 1.65 -6.21
C CYS A 132 4.80 1.37 -5.18
N GLY A 133 6.07 1.34 -5.62
CA GLY A 133 7.29 1.12 -4.82
C GLY A 133 7.32 1.73 -3.41
N ALA A 134 6.75 2.93 -3.25
CA ALA A 134 6.62 3.60 -1.96
C ALA A 134 5.41 3.13 -1.16
N ALA A 135 4.26 2.89 -1.80
CA ALA A 135 3.04 2.43 -1.16
C ALA A 135 3.23 1.06 -0.48
N MET A 136 3.76 0.09 -1.22
CA MET A 136 3.90 -1.32 -0.80
C MET A 136 4.79 -1.53 0.44
N ARG A 137 5.57 -0.52 0.83
CA ARG A 137 6.52 -0.59 1.95
C ARG A 137 6.24 0.37 3.09
N SER A 138 5.11 1.07 3.08
CA SER A 138 4.83 2.16 4.04
C SER A 138 3.78 1.86 5.09
N MET A 139 3.07 0.74 5.01
CA MET A 139 2.03 0.37 5.97
C MET A 139 2.53 0.34 7.42
N CYS A 140 3.75 -0.15 7.67
CA CYS A 140 4.33 -0.25 9.01
C CYS A 140 4.56 1.11 9.69
N ILE A 141 4.60 2.21 8.92
CA ILE A 141 4.63 3.59 9.45
C ILE A 141 3.32 3.87 10.21
N GLY A 142 2.18 3.37 9.73
CA GLY A 142 0.90 3.46 10.42
C GLY A 142 0.85 2.67 11.72
N LEU A 143 1.57 1.54 11.81
CA LEU A 143 1.74 0.80 13.07
C LEU A 143 2.59 1.58 14.08
N ARG A 144 3.56 2.36 13.61
CA ARG A 144 4.46 3.17 14.46
C ARG A 144 3.83 4.48 14.94
N TYR A 145 2.96 5.08 14.13
CA TYR A 145 2.27 6.34 14.41
C TYR A 145 0.73 6.20 14.34
N PRO A 146 0.13 5.32 15.18
CA PRO A 146 -1.29 5.00 15.05
C PRO A 146 -2.22 6.04 15.69
N ARG A 147 -1.73 6.96 16.52
CA ARG A 147 -2.60 7.87 17.29
C ARG A 147 -2.92 9.15 16.51
N PRO A 148 -4.14 9.72 16.64
CA PRO A 148 -4.53 10.93 15.90
C PRO A 148 -3.55 12.10 16.04
N GLU A 149 -2.99 12.32 17.24
CA GLU A 149 -2.02 13.38 17.49
C GLU A 149 -0.66 13.16 16.79
N GLN A 150 -0.39 11.94 16.32
CA GLN A 150 0.81 11.60 15.57
C GLN A 150 0.64 11.78 14.05
N LEU A 151 -0.53 12.21 13.58
CA LEU A 151 -0.81 12.39 12.14
C LEU A 151 0.25 13.24 11.42
N PRO A 152 0.75 14.37 11.97
CA PRO A 152 1.83 15.12 11.32
C PRO A 152 3.12 14.31 11.13
N HIS A 153 3.46 13.46 12.09
CA HIS A 153 4.64 12.58 12.00
C HIS A 153 4.42 11.47 10.97
N LEU A 154 3.23 10.85 10.96
CA LEU A 154 2.85 9.86 9.94
C LEU A 154 2.97 10.47 8.54
N VAL A 155 2.42 11.66 8.32
CA VAL A 155 2.49 12.37 7.03
C VAL A 155 3.94 12.63 6.63
N ARG A 156 4.74 13.24 7.51
CA ARG A 156 6.13 13.57 7.23
C ARG A 156 6.96 12.32 6.89
N VAL A 157 6.91 11.29 7.75
CA VAL A 157 7.72 10.08 7.59
C VAL A 157 7.30 9.29 6.34
N SER A 158 5.99 9.12 6.11
CA SER A 158 5.48 8.40 4.93
C SER A 158 5.88 9.07 3.62
N ILE A 159 5.76 10.41 3.53
CA ILE A 159 6.16 11.18 2.36
C ILE A 159 7.67 11.11 2.15
N ASP A 160 8.47 11.41 3.17
CA ASP A 160 9.93 11.46 3.01
C ASP A 160 10.52 10.09 2.71
N SER A 161 10.04 9.02 3.35
CA SER A 161 10.46 7.64 3.04
C SER A 161 10.02 7.21 1.64
N GLY A 162 8.86 7.67 1.18
CA GLY A 162 8.37 7.44 -0.18
C GLY A 162 9.24 8.14 -1.22
N ARG A 163 9.60 9.41 -0.98
CA ARG A 163 10.44 10.23 -1.85
C ARG A 163 11.89 9.74 -1.99
N MET A 164 12.30 8.70 -1.27
CA MET A 164 13.61 8.05 -1.43
C MET A 164 13.69 7.20 -2.69
N THR A 165 12.55 6.79 -3.28
CA THR A 165 12.56 6.12 -4.59
C THR A 165 11.64 6.77 -5.63
N PRO A 166 10.30 6.82 -5.47
CA PRO A 166 9.47 7.72 -6.27
C PRO A 166 9.39 9.12 -5.66
N ASN A 167 10.29 10.03 -6.04
CA ASN A 167 10.12 11.46 -5.75
C ASN A 167 9.14 12.10 -6.75
N HIS A 168 7.86 11.72 -6.64
CA HIS A 168 6.72 12.22 -7.40
C HIS A 168 5.43 12.04 -6.58
N PRO A 169 4.48 13.00 -6.60
CA PRO A 169 3.26 12.92 -5.79
C PRO A 169 2.45 11.65 -5.96
N THR A 170 2.25 11.18 -7.19
CA THR A 170 1.58 9.88 -7.44
C THR A 170 2.20 8.72 -6.67
N GLY A 171 3.52 8.68 -6.53
CA GLY A 171 4.22 7.62 -5.80
C GLY A 171 4.17 7.80 -4.28
N TYR A 172 4.69 8.92 -3.76
CA TYR A 172 4.79 9.09 -2.30
C TYR A 172 3.44 9.35 -1.60
N LEU A 173 2.41 9.83 -2.30
CA LEU A 173 1.07 9.87 -1.71
C LEU A 173 0.47 8.47 -1.57
N GLY A 174 0.95 7.49 -2.34
CA GLY A 174 0.66 6.07 -2.11
C GLY A 174 1.24 5.54 -0.81
N ALA A 175 2.45 5.99 -0.44
CA ALA A 175 3.03 5.71 0.87
C ALA A 175 2.17 6.30 2.00
N LEU A 176 1.72 7.56 1.84
CA LEU A 176 0.81 8.19 2.78
C LEU A 176 -0.51 7.41 2.90
N ALA A 177 -1.13 7.01 1.79
CA ALA A 177 -2.37 6.24 1.81
C ALA A 177 -2.20 4.93 2.58
N SER A 178 -1.11 4.19 2.30
CA SER A 178 -0.83 2.90 2.93
C SER A 178 -0.56 3.05 4.44
N ALA A 179 0.25 4.04 4.83
CA ALA A 179 0.49 4.34 6.25
C ALA A 179 -0.77 4.79 6.98
N LEU A 180 -1.56 5.69 6.38
CA LEU A 180 -2.77 6.24 6.98
C LEU A 180 -3.86 5.18 7.14
N PHE A 181 -4.05 4.32 6.15
CA PHE A 181 -5.05 3.25 6.21
C PHE A 181 -4.72 2.23 7.30
N ASN A 182 -3.44 1.90 7.48
CA ASN A 182 -3.05 1.05 8.61
C ASN A 182 -3.24 1.75 9.97
N SER A 183 -2.93 3.05 10.05
CA SER A 183 -3.22 3.83 11.26
C SER A 183 -4.73 3.85 11.59
N ASN A 184 -5.58 4.05 10.57
CA ASN A 184 -7.04 3.96 10.71
C ASN A 184 -7.48 2.56 11.17
N ALA A 185 -6.87 1.49 10.64
CA ALA A 185 -7.14 0.11 11.05
C ALA A 185 -6.79 -0.12 12.52
N VAL A 186 -5.64 0.39 12.99
CA VAL A 186 -5.21 0.31 14.39
C VAL A 186 -6.15 1.10 15.30
N GLN A 187 -6.66 2.23 14.84
CA GLN A 187 -7.66 3.03 15.55
C GLN A 187 -9.08 2.43 15.53
N GLY A 188 -9.31 1.34 14.80
CA GLY A 188 -10.63 0.73 14.66
C GLY A 188 -11.63 1.57 13.87
N ARG A 189 -11.15 2.46 12.99
CA ARG A 189 -12.04 3.31 12.19
C ARG A 189 -12.78 2.48 11.13
N PRO A 190 -14.08 2.73 10.90
CA PRO A 190 -14.84 2.05 9.85
C PRO A 190 -14.19 2.19 8.47
N LEU A 191 -14.09 1.09 7.71
CA LEU A 191 -13.48 1.07 6.37
C LEU A 191 -14.00 2.22 5.49
N ARG A 192 -15.32 2.43 5.46
CA ARG A 192 -16.00 3.49 4.67
C ARG A 192 -15.44 4.91 4.88
N GLU A 193 -14.78 5.19 6.01
CA GLU A 193 -14.20 6.50 6.31
C GLU A 193 -12.77 6.68 5.79
N TRP A 194 -12.08 5.61 5.42
CA TRP A 194 -10.64 5.66 5.19
C TRP A 194 -10.30 6.55 4.00
N GLY A 195 -10.98 6.36 2.87
CA GLY A 195 -10.79 7.22 1.70
C GLY A 195 -11.10 8.69 1.98
N PHE A 196 -12.16 8.97 2.74
CA PHE A 196 -12.49 10.33 3.16
C PHE A 196 -11.39 10.94 4.06
N SER A 197 -10.88 10.17 5.02
CA SER A 197 -9.79 10.61 5.90
C SER A 197 -8.50 10.90 5.15
N PHE A 198 -8.22 10.15 4.08
CA PHE A 198 -7.09 10.43 3.19
C PHE A 198 -7.26 11.78 2.49
N LEU A 199 -8.45 12.06 1.93
CA LEU A 199 -8.74 13.36 1.33
C LEU A 199 -8.56 14.52 2.33
N GLN A 200 -8.99 14.34 3.59
CA GLN A 200 -8.80 15.34 4.64
C GLN A 200 -7.33 15.55 5.04
N THR A 201 -6.46 14.58 4.77
CA THR A 201 -5.03 14.65 5.11
C THR A 201 -4.20 15.33 4.01
N LEU A 202 -4.72 15.44 2.79
CA LEU A 202 -3.99 16.02 1.64
C LEU A 202 -3.50 17.47 1.87
N PRO A 203 -4.24 18.39 2.53
CA PRO A 203 -3.71 19.72 2.84
C PRO A 203 -2.46 19.65 3.71
N LEU A 204 -2.45 18.78 4.73
CA LEU A 204 -1.29 18.59 5.60
C LEU A 204 -0.10 17.96 4.84
N ALA A 205 -0.37 17.07 3.88
CA ALA A 205 0.65 16.53 3.00
C ALA A 205 1.26 17.61 2.10
N LEU A 206 0.42 18.47 1.52
CA LEU A 206 0.85 19.61 0.71
C LEU A 206 1.70 20.58 1.53
N ASP A 207 1.28 20.92 2.75
CA ASP A 207 2.04 21.76 3.68
C ASP A 207 3.39 21.15 4.04
N SER A 208 3.46 19.82 4.22
CA SER A 208 4.72 19.11 4.44
C SER A 208 5.66 19.20 3.22
N ILE A 209 5.12 19.17 1.99
CA ILE A 209 5.93 19.32 0.77
C ILE A 209 6.44 20.75 0.61
N THR A 210 5.56 21.75 0.73
CA THR A 210 5.93 23.17 0.57
C THR A 210 6.92 23.60 1.63
N SER A 211 6.72 23.19 2.89
CA SER A 211 7.62 23.50 4.00
C SER A 211 8.98 22.80 3.91
N SER A 212 9.08 21.69 3.17
CA SER A 212 10.34 20.96 2.98
C SER A 212 11.36 21.74 2.12
N GLY A 213 10.90 22.69 1.29
CA GLY A 213 11.75 23.45 0.38
C GLY A 213 12.39 22.63 -0.76
N ARG A 214 12.14 21.32 -0.82
CA ARG A 214 12.77 20.38 -1.77
C ARG A 214 11.86 20.10 -2.96
N ASP A 215 12.34 20.44 -4.17
CA ASP A 215 11.64 20.23 -5.45
C ASP A 215 10.20 20.80 -5.43
N VAL A 216 9.98 21.93 -4.75
CA VAL A 216 8.62 22.47 -4.53
C VAL A 216 7.93 22.83 -5.85
N PRO A 217 8.56 23.54 -6.81
CA PRO A 217 7.91 23.87 -8.08
C PRO A 217 7.48 22.62 -8.88
N GLU A 218 8.35 21.62 -8.97
CA GLU A 218 8.10 20.37 -9.68
C GLU A 218 7.00 19.56 -9.00
N ASN A 219 7.06 19.46 -7.67
CA ASN A 219 6.04 18.80 -6.90
C ASN A 219 4.71 19.52 -7.05
N LEU A 220 4.63 20.86 -6.96
CA LEU A 220 3.39 21.61 -7.14
C LEU A 220 2.84 21.49 -8.57
N ALA A 221 3.70 21.45 -9.58
CA ALA A 221 3.29 21.24 -10.97
C ALA A 221 2.73 19.82 -11.20
N ALA A 222 3.37 18.80 -10.63
CA ALA A 222 2.89 17.42 -10.68
C ALA A 222 1.74 17.15 -9.69
N TRP A 223 1.66 17.94 -8.63
CA TRP A 223 0.49 18.12 -7.77
C TRP A 223 -0.58 18.87 -8.52
N ASN A 224 -0.31 19.44 -9.72
CA ASN A 224 -1.28 20.11 -10.58
C ASN A 224 -1.74 19.35 -11.83
N TYR A 225 -1.03 18.28 -12.21
CA TYR A 225 -1.67 17.11 -12.81
C TYR A 225 -2.84 16.59 -11.94
N PHE A 226 -2.93 17.09 -10.70
CA PHE A 226 -4.02 16.92 -9.78
C PHE A 226 -5.26 17.84 -10.10
N PRO A 227 -5.40 19.16 -9.83
CA PRO A 227 -6.67 19.90 -9.67
C PRO A 227 -7.56 20.02 -10.89
N GLU A 228 -7.02 20.13 -12.09
CA GLU A 228 -7.87 20.22 -13.30
C GLU A 228 -8.52 18.86 -13.63
N LYS A 229 -8.01 17.77 -13.05
CA LYS A 229 -8.73 16.49 -12.90
C LYS A 229 -9.21 16.21 -11.47
N TRP A 230 -8.87 17.02 -10.44
CA TRP A 230 -9.12 16.71 -9.00
C TRP A 230 -10.37 17.32 -8.37
N GLU A 231 -11.05 18.24 -9.04
CA GLU A 231 -12.50 18.38 -8.81
C GLU A 231 -13.27 17.11 -9.27
N LEU A 232 -12.60 16.17 -9.96
CA LEU A 232 -13.14 15.03 -10.71
C LEU A 232 -12.40 13.67 -10.50
N THR A 233 -11.55 13.52 -9.48
CA THR A 233 -10.39 12.59 -9.56
C THR A 233 -10.49 11.17 -9.12
N ILE A 234 -9.66 10.30 -9.68
CA ILE A 234 -9.51 8.88 -9.32
C ILE A 234 -9.81 8.56 -7.84
N SER A 235 -9.27 9.24 -6.81
CA SER A 235 -9.74 8.99 -5.41
C SER A 235 -11.17 9.48 -5.13
N ARG A 236 -11.54 10.73 -5.47
CA ARG A 236 -12.92 11.25 -5.31
C ARG A 236 -13.92 10.58 -6.24
N TRP A 237 -13.61 10.43 -7.52
CA TRP A 237 -14.27 9.61 -8.52
C TRP A 237 -14.45 8.17 -8.04
N TYR A 238 -13.41 7.50 -7.54
CA TYR A 238 -13.52 6.14 -6.99
C TYR A 238 -14.47 6.14 -5.81
N LEU A 239 -14.28 7.06 -4.86
CA LEU A 239 -15.17 7.18 -3.71
C LEU A 239 -16.60 7.50 -4.16
N LYS A 240 -16.81 8.32 -5.19
CA LYS A 240 -18.12 8.62 -5.77
C LYS A 240 -18.76 7.39 -6.39
N GLN A 241 -18.00 6.65 -7.20
CA GLN A 241 -18.44 5.40 -7.80
C GLN A 241 -18.83 4.38 -6.73
N ARG A 242 -18.10 4.33 -5.61
CA ARG A 242 -18.43 3.46 -4.46
C ARG A 242 -19.42 4.08 -3.47
N GLY A 243 -19.84 5.34 -3.63
CA GLY A 243 -20.78 6.03 -2.74
C GLY A 243 -20.21 6.45 -1.37
N LEU A 244 -18.91 6.70 -1.29
CA LEU A 244 -18.12 6.93 -0.07
C LEU A 244 -17.52 8.35 0.04
N GLU A 245 -17.91 9.29 -0.83
CA GLU A 245 -17.35 10.67 -0.83
C GLU A 245 -17.51 11.39 0.52
N ALA A 246 -18.59 11.10 1.25
CA ALA A 246 -18.90 11.69 2.54
C ALA A 246 -18.39 10.86 3.74
N GLY A 247 -17.64 9.77 3.51
CA GLY A 247 -17.20 8.85 4.57
C GLY A 247 -18.34 8.10 5.27
N SER A 248 -19.54 8.08 4.68
CA SER A 248 -20.75 7.47 5.24
C SER A 248 -21.48 6.63 4.20
N GLY A 249 -22.44 5.81 4.62
CA GLY A 249 -23.11 4.84 3.75
C GLY A 249 -22.36 3.51 3.60
N GLY A 250 -22.87 2.64 2.73
CA GLY A 250 -22.25 1.36 2.38
C GLY A 250 -21.59 1.42 1.00
N PRO A 251 -20.45 0.72 0.80
CA PRO A 251 -19.80 0.68 -0.51
C PRO A 251 -20.73 0.06 -1.55
N ARG A 252 -20.76 0.66 -2.74
CA ARG A 252 -21.55 0.18 -3.89
C ARG A 252 -20.64 -0.54 -4.86
N PHE A 253 -21.00 -1.78 -5.21
CA PHE A 253 -20.31 -2.56 -6.23
C PHE A 253 -21.25 -2.88 -7.39
N PRO A 254 -20.73 -3.10 -8.61
CA PRO A 254 -21.51 -3.66 -9.70
C PRO A 254 -22.17 -4.99 -9.29
N PRO A 255 -23.38 -5.32 -9.80
CA PRO A 255 -24.06 -6.58 -9.49
C PRO A 255 -23.26 -7.83 -9.90
N VAL A 256 -22.50 -7.73 -10.99
CA VAL A 256 -21.56 -8.75 -11.46
C VAL A 256 -20.16 -8.16 -11.34
N PHE A 257 -19.34 -8.75 -10.48
CA PHE A 257 -18.01 -8.24 -10.14
C PHE A 257 -17.03 -9.38 -9.82
N GLY A 258 -17.01 -10.38 -10.71
CA GLY A 258 -16.11 -11.53 -10.65
C GLY A 258 -14.71 -11.19 -11.16
N PRO A 259 -13.79 -12.16 -11.25
CA PRO A 259 -12.42 -11.92 -11.68
C PRO A 259 -12.30 -11.20 -13.05
N PRO A 260 -13.04 -11.58 -14.12
CA PRO A 260 -12.97 -10.86 -15.40
C PRO A 260 -13.46 -9.42 -15.31
N GLU A 261 -14.57 -9.16 -14.61
CA GLU A 261 -15.11 -7.82 -14.46
C GLU A 261 -14.20 -6.93 -13.61
N ARG A 262 -13.55 -7.49 -12.60
CA ARG A 262 -12.58 -6.77 -11.77
C ARG A 262 -11.35 -6.38 -12.56
N ASP A 263 -10.80 -7.24 -13.42
CA ASP A 263 -9.67 -6.85 -14.27
C ASP A 263 -10.01 -5.67 -15.18
N VAL A 264 -11.21 -5.68 -15.77
CA VAL A 264 -11.69 -4.56 -16.60
C VAL A 264 -11.82 -3.29 -15.77
N GLU A 265 -12.44 -3.36 -14.59
CA GLU A 265 -12.60 -2.22 -13.68
C GLU A 265 -11.23 -1.70 -13.19
N TYR A 266 -10.34 -2.56 -12.71
CA TYR A 266 -9.03 -2.20 -12.18
C TYR A 266 -8.17 -1.54 -13.25
N ARG A 267 -8.28 -1.97 -14.51
CA ARG A 267 -7.62 -1.29 -15.64
C ARG A 267 -8.04 0.17 -15.77
N THR A 268 -9.29 0.52 -15.44
CA THR A 268 -9.76 1.92 -15.43
C THR A 268 -9.14 2.76 -14.31
N PHE A 269 -8.63 2.12 -13.26
CA PHE A 269 -7.93 2.80 -12.16
C PHE A 269 -6.47 3.08 -12.52
N SER A 270 -5.90 2.30 -13.43
CA SER A 270 -4.49 2.35 -13.80
C SER A 270 -4.09 3.61 -14.54
N LEU A 271 -2.81 4.00 -14.39
CA LEU A 271 -2.24 5.12 -15.14
C LEU A 271 -1.86 4.73 -16.58
N ASP A 272 -1.29 3.54 -16.76
CA ASP A 272 -0.70 3.07 -18.02
C ASP A 272 -1.13 1.66 -18.43
N GLY A 273 -2.25 1.18 -17.88
CA GLY A 273 -2.88 -0.08 -18.30
C GLY A 273 -2.54 -1.30 -17.46
N TRP A 274 -1.57 -1.23 -16.55
CA TRP A 274 -1.26 -2.28 -15.58
C TRP A 274 -1.71 -1.85 -14.18
N ALA A 275 -2.87 -2.35 -13.76
CA ALA A 275 -3.56 -1.89 -12.56
C ALA A 275 -2.84 -2.30 -11.27
N GLY A 276 -2.70 -1.37 -10.33
CA GLY A 276 -2.00 -1.59 -9.06
C GLY A 276 -0.53 -1.20 -9.09
N ARG A 277 0.02 -0.84 -10.25
CA ARG A 277 1.46 -0.58 -10.41
C ARG A 277 1.91 0.81 -9.98
N SER A 278 0.97 1.72 -9.72
CA SER A 278 1.26 3.10 -9.37
C SER A 278 0.91 3.39 -7.91
N GLY A 279 1.50 4.43 -7.34
CA GLY A 279 1.23 4.77 -5.94
C GLY A 279 -0.23 5.17 -5.68
N HIS A 280 -1.00 5.57 -6.69
CA HIS A 280 -2.41 5.90 -6.50
C HIS A 280 -3.33 4.68 -6.54
N ASP A 281 -3.09 3.70 -7.41
CA ASP A 281 -4.00 2.58 -7.66
C ASP A 281 -3.68 1.33 -6.84
N ALA A 282 -2.41 1.07 -6.45
CA ALA A 282 -2.06 0.01 -5.50
C ALA A 282 -2.90 0.07 -4.20
N PRO A 283 -2.84 1.17 -3.41
CA PRO A 283 -3.64 1.27 -2.19
C PRO A 283 -5.14 1.42 -2.46
N MET A 284 -5.54 1.85 -3.67
CA MET A 284 -6.96 1.95 -4.05
C MET A 284 -7.57 0.58 -4.30
N ILE A 285 -6.92 -0.28 -5.06
CA ILE A 285 -7.35 -1.67 -5.31
C ILE A 285 -7.31 -2.45 -4.00
N ALA A 286 -6.26 -2.27 -3.19
CA ALA A 286 -6.18 -2.85 -1.85
C ALA A 286 -7.39 -2.46 -0.98
N TYR A 287 -7.78 -1.18 -1.01
CA TYR A 287 -8.94 -0.68 -0.29
C TYR A 287 -10.27 -1.18 -0.87
N ASP A 288 -10.40 -1.25 -2.21
CA ASP A 288 -11.57 -1.83 -2.88
C ASP A 288 -11.78 -3.29 -2.53
N ALA A 289 -10.69 -4.06 -2.46
CA ALA A 289 -10.70 -5.44 -2.04
C ALA A 289 -11.22 -5.58 -0.60
N LEU A 290 -10.75 -4.74 0.33
CA LEU A 290 -11.20 -4.75 1.73
C LEU A 290 -12.68 -4.36 1.88
N LEU A 291 -13.14 -3.38 1.12
CA LEU A 291 -14.55 -2.98 1.09
C LEU A 291 -15.45 -4.09 0.57
N GLY A 292 -14.98 -4.86 -0.42
CA GLY A 292 -15.75 -5.93 -1.07
C GLY A 292 -15.66 -7.29 -0.37
N ALA A 293 -14.60 -7.56 0.40
CA ALA A 293 -14.36 -8.85 1.01
C ALA A 293 -15.19 -9.15 2.27
N GLY A 294 -15.64 -8.09 2.97
CA GLY A 294 -16.28 -8.24 4.26
C GLY A 294 -15.37 -8.98 5.25
N ALA A 295 -15.83 -10.11 5.80
CA ALA A 295 -15.07 -10.95 6.74
C ALA A 295 -14.50 -12.23 6.10
N SER A 296 -14.55 -12.36 4.76
CA SER A 296 -14.01 -13.51 4.01
C SER A 296 -12.54 -13.30 3.59
N TRP A 297 -11.66 -14.17 4.08
CA TRP A 297 -10.24 -14.16 3.71
C TRP A 297 -10.04 -14.57 2.25
N GLU A 298 -10.81 -15.57 1.82
CA GLU A 298 -10.84 -16.06 0.45
C GLU A 298 -11.27 -14.97 -0.53
N GLU A 299 -12.29 -14.18 -0.16
CA GLU A 299 -12.76 -13.06 -0.99
C GLU A 299 -11.75 -11.91 -1.02
N LEU A 300 -11.05 -11.65 0.10
CA LEU A 300 -9.97 -10.66 0.12
C LEU A 300 -8.84 -11.07 -0.83
N CYS A 301 -8.37 -12.32 -0.75
CA CYS A 301 -7.31 -12.81 -1.63
C CYS A 301 -7.77 -12.83 -3.10
N SER A 302 -9.00 -13.27 -3.37
CA SER A 302 -9.66 -13.21 -4.69
C SER A 302 -9.63 -11.82 -5.31
N ARG A 303 -9.87 -10.77 -4.50
CA ARG A 303 -9.90 -9.39 -4.99
C ARG A 303 -8.52 -8.75 -5.08
N ALA A 304 -7.67 -8.98 -4.10
CA ALA A 304 -6.39 -8.27 -3.96
C ALA A 304 -5.19 -9.05 -4.51
N ALA A 305 -5.14 -10.37 -4.37
CA ALA A 305 -3.97 -11.16 -4.75
C ALA A 305 -4.14 -11.90 -6.08
N PHE A 306 -5.37 -12.11 -6.56
CA PHE A 306 -5.67 -12.94 -7.72
C PHE A 306 -6.36 -12.13 -8.83
N HIS A 307 -5.63 -11.16 -9.40
CA HIS A 307 -6.12 -10.35 -10.51
C HIS A 307 -5.01 -10.11 -11.55
N GLY A 308 -5.39 -9.72 -12.76
CA GLY A 308 -4.48 -9.53 -13.90
C GLY A 308 -3.60 -8.27 -13.83
N GLY A 309 -3.41 -7.74 -12.63
CA GLY A 309 -2.69 -6.49 -12.36
C GLY A 309 -1.38 -6.77 -11.62
N ASP A 310 -0.83 -5.72 -11.01
CA ASP A 310 0.30 -5.79 -10.08
C ASP A 310 -0.23 -6.30 -8.73
N SER A 311 -0.32 -7.63 -8.61
CA SER A 311 -1.18 -8.32 -7.66
C SER A 311 -0.50 -8.67 -6.32
N ASP A 312 0.81 -8.82 -6.30
CA ASP A 312 1.59 -8.86 -5.05
C ASP A 312 1.59 -7.50 -4.35
N SER A 313 1.77 -6.40 -5.09
CA SER A 313 1.74 -5.03 -4.54
C SER A 313 0.38 -4.65 -3.92
N THR A 314 -0.73 -5.05 -4.50
CA THR A 314 -2.08 -4.80 -3.95
C THR A 314 -2.39 -5.75 -2.77
N ALA A 315 -1.91 -6.98 -2.83
CA ALA A 315 -2.06 -7.96 -1.76
C ALA A 315 -1.26 -7.62 -0.51
N VAL A 316 0.01 -7.23 -0.65
CA VAL A 316 0.88 -6.89 0.48
C VAL A 316 0.30 -5.74 1.32
N ILE A 317 -0.33 -4.77 0.65
CA ILE A 317 -1.00 -3.62 1.29
C ILE A 317 -2.28 -4.07 1.99
N SER A 318 -3.19 -4.75 1.27
CA SER A 318 -4.52 -5.07 1.79
C SER A 318 -4.51 -6.10 2.91
N LEU A 319 -3.69 -7.15 2.79
CA LEU A 319 -3.66 -8.26 3.74
C LEU A 319 -3.00 -7.85 5.07
N GLU A 320 -2.16 -6.81 5.09
CA GLU A 320 -1.66 -6.24 6.34
C GLU A 320 -2.80 -5.73 7.25
N TYR A 321 -3.84 -5.16 6.66
CA TYR A 321 -4.95 -4.56 7.42
C TYR A 321 -5.94 -5.60 7.95
N TRP A 322 -5.92 -6.82 7.39
CA TRP A 322 -6.96 -7.84 7.58
C TRP A 322 -7.22 -8.22 9.04
N ASP A 323 -6.16 -8.56 9.78
CA ASP A 323 -6.30 -9.09 11.14
C ASP A 323 -7.03 -8.10 12.07
N ARG A 324 -6.81 -6.79 11.85
CA ARG A 324 -7.42 -5.73 12.65
C ARG A 324 -8.89 -5.55 12.35
N LEU A 325 -9.27 -5.69 11.09
CA LEU A 325 -10.66 -5.60 10.64
C LEU A 325 -11.49 -6.78 11.14
N VAL A 326 -10.95 -8.00 11.09
CA VAL A 326 -11.63 -9.19 11.63
C VAL A 326 -11.77 -9.10 13.15
N GLN A 327 -10.75 -8.61 13.87
CA GLN A 327 -10.85 -8.39 15.31
C GLN A 327 -11.92 -7.35 15.67
N ALA A 328 -11.96 -6.22 14.96
CA ALA A 328 -12.97 -5.18 15.18
C ALA A 328 -14.39 -5.71 14.91
N ALA A 329 -14.59 -6.47 13.84
CA ALA A 329 -15.88 -7.09 13.52
C ALA A 329 -16.33 -8.09 14.60
N ARG A 330 -15.41 -8.91 15.14
CA ARG A 330 -15.71 -9.85 16.23
C ARG A 330 -16.08 -9.14 17.54
N GLN A 331 -15.43 -8.03 17.86
CA GLN A 331 -15.74 -7.23 19.05
C GLN A 331 -17.10 -6.55 18.96
N LEU A 332 -17.45 -5.99 17.80
CA LEU A 332 -18.76 -5.40 17.55
C LEU A 332 -19.89 -6.44 17.64
N HIS A 333 -19.64 -7.67 17.21
CA HIS A 333 -20.61 -8.76 17.36
C HIS A 333 -20.80 -9.12 18.84
N GLN A 334 -19.74 -9.25 19.63
CA GLN A 334 -19.84 -9.55 21.07
C GLN A 334 -20.60 -8.47 21.84
N SER A 335 -20.36 -7.18 21.56
CA SER A 335 -21.07 -6.07 22.21
C SER A 335 -22.54 -5.92 21.81
N ALA A 336 -22.97 -6.55 20.70
CA ALA A 336 -24.36 -6.52 20.26
C ALA A 336 -25.23 -7.60 20.94
N TRP A 337 -24.61 -8.51 21.70
CA TRP A 337 -25.28 -9.60 22.42
C TRP A 337 -25.12 -9.51 23.95
N GLU A 338 -24.50 -8.43 24.46
CA GLU A 338 -24.44 -8.04 25.88
C GLU A 338 -25.41 -6.88 26.14
#